data_AF-A0AAD3D8E4-F1
#
_entry.id   AF-A0AAD3D8E4-F1
#
_cell.length_a   1.000
_cell.length_b   1.000
_cell.length_c   1.000
_cell.angle_alpha   90.00
_cell.angle_beta   90.00
_cell.angle_gamma   90.00
#
_symmetry.space_group_name_H-M   'P 1'
#
loop_
_entity.id
_entity.type
_entity.pdbx_description
1 polymer ?
#
loop_
_entity_poly.entity_id
_entity_poly.type
_entity_poly.pdbx_seq_one_letter_code
_entity_poly.pdbx_strand_id
1 'polypeptide(L)'
;MSGMTMESVNAFWENVNQMRKEDSKGKVEGGRWVKITGLQSAAGQKLNGKVGQVLSEEPNKEDRYQILIDGQTKGLLVKSSNFIDVPMKDMVETYRIPCTGDKAQRANLLFPKTHSMFTECNPNGNCPALALCGVPFVVKKIESRTSLRERYHYDNQWATYIMMIDPISGFAPPEWQSYVGSVLIYRPGGKHCGGDDVGVVNHFLNDILDKYPEGRSFDPMTWLNPRFFQKYARRCAARYHDYDGFTVHILDDESRE
;
A
#
# COMPACT_ATOMS: atom_id res chain seq x y z
N MET A 1 -8.11 -30.46 -13.10
CA MET A 1 -8.29 -29.64 -11.87
C MET A 1 -7.32 -30.16 -10.82
N SER A 2 -6.06 -29.72 -10.86
CA SER A 2 -5.13 -29.90 -9.74
C SER A 2 -5.03 -28.56 -9.04
N GLY A 3 -6.09 -28.17 -8.34
CA GLY A 3 -6.06 -27.00 -7.48
C GLY A 3 -5.19 -27.30 -6.26
N MET A 4 -4.51 -26.27 -5.74
CA MET A 4 -3.80 -26.33 -4.46
C MET A 4 -4.68 -27.03 -3.41
N THR A 5 -4.08 -27.97 -2.67
CA THR A 5 -4.81 -28.73 -1.65
C THR A 5 -5.36 -27.78 -0.58
N MET A 6 -6.48 -28.12 0.03
CA MET A 6 -7.07 -27.30 1.10
C MET A 6 -6.08 -26.97 2.24
N GLU A 7 -5.08 -27.82 2.45
CA GLU A 7 -3.98 -27.62 3.40
C GLU A 7 -3.09 -26.43 3.04
N SER A 8 -2.72 -26.27 1.75
CA SER A 8 -1.89 -25.14 1.30
C SER A 8 -2.60 -23.78 1.43
N VAL A 9 -3.91 -23.75 1.14
CA VAL A 9 -4.74 -22.55 1.32
C VAL A 9 -4.85 -22.20 2.80
N ASN A 10 -5.13 -23.19 3.66
CA ASN A 10 -5.22 -22.95 5.11
C ASN A 10 -3.88 -22.49 5.69
N ALA A 11 -2.75 -23.10 5.28
CA ALA A 11 -1.41 -22.70 5.72
C ALA A 11 -1.05 -21.27 5.31
N PHE A 12 -1.41 -20.83 4.09
CA PHE A 12 -1.22 -19.44 3.67
C PHE A 12 -2.00 -18.48 4.58
N TRP A 13 -3.26 -18.78 4.88
CA TRP A 13 -4.09 -17.88 5.70
C TRP A 13 -3.79 -17.95 7.19
N GLU A 14 -3.31 -19.08 7.70
CA GLU A 14 -2.70 -19.16 9.03
C GLU A 14 -1.46 -18.29 9.11
N ASN A 15 -0.62 -18.30 8.07
CA ASN A 15 0.53 -17.41 7.97
C ASN A 15 0.11 -15.94 7.87
N VAL A 16 -0.89 -15.59 7.06
CA VAL A 16 -1.46 -14.23 7.01
C VAL A 16 -2.02 -13.81 8.37
N ASN A 17 -2.72 -14.70 9.09
CA ASN A 17 -3.24 -14.40 10.42
C ASN A 17 -2.14 -14.27 11.48
N GLN A 18 -1.07 -15.06 11.36
CA GLN A 18 0.12 -14.92 12.20
C GLN A 18 0.83 -13.59 11.92
N MET A 19 1.01 -13.24 10.64
CA MET A 19 1.50 -11.92 10.21
C MET A 19 0.61 -10.79 10.74
N ARG A 20 -0.72 -10.94 10.71
CA ARG A 20 -1.68 -9.94 11.22
C ARG A 20 -1.57 -9.71 12.73
N LYS A 21 -1.20 -10.74 13.50
CA LYS A 21 -0.92 -10.60 14.94
C LYS A 21 0.37 -9.82 15.19
N GLU A 22 1.28 -9.78 14.21
CA GLU A 22 2.54 -9.02 14.25
C GLU A 22 2.43 -7.63 13.60
N ASP A 23 1.42 -7.40 12.74
CA ASP A 23 1.16 -6.11 12.11
C ASP A 23 0.67 -5.08 13.14
N SER A 24 1.42 -3.99 13.33
CA SER A 24 0.97 -2.87 14.15
C SER A 24 -0.22 -2.17 13.46
N LYS A 25 -1.44 -2.31 14.01
CA LYS A 25 -2.65 -1.64 13.49
C LYS A 25 -2.45 -0.11 13.44
N GLY A 26 -2.68 0.47 12.26
CA GLY A 26 -2.92 1.91 12.09
C GLY A 26 -1.79 2.83 12.57
N LYS A 27 -0.53 2.42 12.44
CA LYS A 27 0.57 3.31 12.79
C LYS A 27 0.60 4.46 11.80
N VAL A 28 0.45 5.68 12.29
CA VAL A 28 0.64 6.86 11.46
C VAL A 28 2.11 6.94 11.09
N GLU A 29 2.43 6.79 9.80
CA GLU A 29 3.82 6.71 9.37
C GLU A 29 4.53 8.01 9.74
N GLY A 30 5.69 7.87 10.38
CA GLY A 30 6.53 8.96 10.90
C GLY A 30 5.83 9.94 11.86
N GLY A 31 4.78 9.52 12.55
CA GLY A 31 4.23 10.27 13.69
C GLY A 31 2.96 11.03 13.37
N ARG A 32 2.92 12.34 13.63
CA ARG A 32 1.70 13.15 13.58
C ARG A 32 1.58 13.90 12.25
N TRP A 33 0.45 13.78 11.55
CA TRP A 33 0.16 14.58 10.35
C TRP A 33 -0.72 15.79 10.69
N VAL A 34 -0.38 16.91 10.05
CA VAL A 34 -1.07 18.18 10.22
C VAL A 34 -1.37 18.81 8.87
N LYS A 35 -2.36 19.68 8.83
CA LYS A 35 -2.70 20.54 7.69
C LYS A 35 -2.28 21.96 8.00
N ILE A 36 -1.51 22.57 7.11
CA ILE A 36 -1.01 23.94 7.26
C ILE A 36 -2.15 24.93 6.99
N THR A 37 -2.28 25.94 7.85
CA THR A 37 -3.33 26.97 7.77
C THR A 37 -2.81 28.33 8.25
N GLY A 38 -3.55 29.41 7.97
CA GLY A 38 -3.33 30.71 8.62
C GLY A 38 -2.06 31.49 8.23
N LEU A 39 -1.21 30.96 7.35
CA LEU A 39 0.00 31.67 6.92
C LEU A 39 -0.33 32.89 6.05
N GLN A 40 0.24 34.05 6.40
CA GLN A 40 -0.09 35.35 5.78
C GLN A 40 0.92 35.83 4.74
N SER A 41 2.17 35.36 4.79
CA SER A 41 3.18 35.76 3.80
C SER A 41 2.87 35.16 2.43
N ALA A 42 3.25 35.85 1.34
CA ALA A 42 2.98 35.35 -0.03
C ALA A 42 3.57 33.94 -0.28
N ALA A 43 4.74 33.64 0.28
CA ALA A 43 5.33 32.30 0.23
C ALA A 43 4.56 31.29 1.11
N GLY A 44 4.14 31.70 2.31
CA GLY A 44 3.40 30.85 3.24
C GLY A 44 1.97 30.55 2.78
N GLN A 45 1.30 31.49 2.11
CA GLN A 45 -0.05 31.29 1.57
C GLN A 45 -0.10 30.12 0.57
N LYS A 46 0.99 29.87 -0.18
CA LYS A 46 1.12 28.71 -1.09
C LYS A 46 1.18 27.35 -0.35
N LEU A 47 1.44 27.37 0.95
CA LEU A 47 1.51 26.18 1.80
C LEU A 47 0.18 25.92 2.51
N ASN A 48 -0.69 26.92 2.64
CA ASN A 48 -2.00 26.74 3.25
C ASN A 48 -2.80 25.68 2.49
N GLY A 49 -3.41 24.76 3.24
CA GLY A 49 -4.14 23.62 2.69
C GLY A 49 -3.29 22.37 2.45
N LYS A 50 -1.96 22.48 2.37
CA LYS A 50 -1.07 21.33 2.26
C LYS A 50 -0.97 20.57 3.57
N VAL A 51 -0.69 19.28 3.47
CA VAL A 51 -0.42 18.42 4.63
C VAL A 51 1.09 18.32 4.87
N GLY A 52 1.47 18.02 6.11
CA GLY A 52 2.85 17.78 6.49
C GLY A 52 2.96 16.89 7.71
N GLN A 53 4.13 16.27 7.85
CA GLN A 53 4.46 15.39 8.96
C GLN A 53 5.26 16.15 10.01
N VAL A 54 4.85 16.07 11.27
CA VAL A 54 5.57 16.65 12.40
C VAL A 54 6.80 15.80 12.70
N LEU A 55 7.99 16.38 12.55
CA LEU A 55 9.28 15.72 12.78
C LEU A 55 9.74 15.83 14.24
N SER A 56 9.27 16.85 14.97
CA SER A 56 9.61 17.11 16.37
C SER A 56 8.34 17.14 17.21
N GLU A 57 8.22 16.26 18.20
CA GLU A 57 7.03 16.21 19.08
C GLU A 57 6.90 17.44 19.98
N GLU A 58 8.04 18.06 20.32
CA GLU A 58 8.09 19.28 21.12
C GLU A 58 8.38 20.51 20.25
N PRO A 59 7.76 21.66 20.56
CA PRO A 59 8.09 22.91 19.89
C PRO A 59 9.45 23.45 20.38
N ASN A 60 10.06 24.30 19.56
CA ASN A 60 11.19 25.10 20.00
C ASN A 60 10.74 26.23 20.97
N LYS A 61 11.70 27.03 21.45
CA LYS A 61 11.44 28.16 22.37
C LYS A 61 10.48 29.24 21.82
N GLU A 62 10.24 29.27 20.51
CA GLU A 62 9.33 30.20 19.84
C GLU A 62 7.96 29.58 19.51
N ASP A 63 7.63 28.42 20.10
CA ASP A 63 6.41 27.67 19.81
C ASP A 63 6.30 27.24 18.33
N ARG A 64 7.43 26.82 17.73
CA ARG A 64 7.47 26.30 16.37
C ARG A 64 7.86 24.83 16.33
N TYR A 65 7.10 24.07 15.55
CA TYR A 65 7.31 22.67 15.26
C TYR A 65 8.05 22.52 13.94
N GLN A 66 8.95 21.53 13.85
CA GLN A 66 9.55 21.16 12.58
C GLN A 66 8.60 20.25 11.81
N ILE A 67 8.10 20.70 10.66
CA ILE A 67 7.10 20.00 9.84
C ILE A 67 7.64 19.77 8.44
N LEU A 68 7.71 18.51 8.01
CA LEU A 68 8.02 18.14 6.63
C LEU A 68 6.73 18.25 5.79
N ILE A 69 6.61 19.33 5.04
CA ILE A 69 5.46 19.54 4.15
C ILE A 69 5.56 18.61 2.95
N ASP A 70 4.43 18.04 2.55
CA ASP A 70 4.32 17.21 1.37
C ASP A 70 4.89 17.89 0.10
N GLY A 71 5.66 17.12 -0.67
CA GLY A 71 6.42 17.59 -1.82
C GLY A 71 7.69 18.39 -1.49
N GLN A 72 8.05 18.57 -0.21
CA GLN A 72 9.31 19.19 0.21
C GLN A 72 10.30 18.13 0.70
N THR A 73 11.60 18.46 0.60
CA THR A 73 12.69 17.59 1.09
C THR A 73 13.24 18.04 2.44
N LYS A 74 12.84 19.21 2.93
CA LYS A 74 13.31 19.80 4.19
C LYS A 74 12.14 20.20 5.07
N GLY A 75 12.28 19.93 6.36
CA GLY A 75 11.32 20.39 7.37
C GLY A 75 11.34 21.92 7.51
N LEU A 76 10.16 22.50 7.72
CA LEU A 76 9.94 23.92 7.95
C LEU A 76 9.49 24.15 9.40
N LEU A 77 9.91 25.26 10.00
CA LEU A 77 9.48 25.65 11.34
C LEU A 77 8.14 26.40 11.28
N VAL A 78 7.07 25.78 11.75
CA VAL A 78 5.70 26.30 11.70
C VAL A 78 5.16 26.47 13.11
N LYS A 79 4.55 27.62 13.39
CA LYS A 79 3.89 27.88 14.69
C LYS A 79 2.70 26.95 14.91
N SER A 80 2.45 26.58 16.17
CA SER A 80 1.27 25.79 16.56
C SER A 80 -0.06 26.35 16.02
N SER A 81 -0.19 27.68 15.98
CA SER A 81 -1.39 28.36 15.48
C SER A 81 -1.59 28.32 13.97
N ASN A 82 -0.60 27.84 13.20
CA ASN A 82 -0.63 27.78 11.74
C ASN A 82 -0.77 26.36 11.20
N PHE A 83 -1.24 25.42 12.02
CA PHE A 83 -1.63 24.09 11.56
C PHE A 83 -2.71 23.49 12.45
N ILE A 84 -3.39 22.49 11.91
CA ILE A 84 -4.37 21.67 12.63
C ILE A 84 -4.09 20.20 12.38
N ASP A 85 -4.48 19.33 13.30
CA ASP A 85 -4.36 17.89 13.09
C ASP A 85 -5.24 17.41 11.94
N VAL A 86 -4.71 16.48 11.14
CA VAL A 86 -5.52 15.78 10.15
C VAL A 86 -6.39 14.77 10.91
N PRO A 87 -7.73 14.86 10.84
CA PRO A 87 -8.59 13.95 11.57
C PRO A 87 -8.52 12.54 10.97
N MET A 88 -8.70 11.52 11.80
CA MET A 88 -8.56 10.11 11.38
C MET A 88 -9.45 9.71 10.18
N LYS A 89 -10.65 10.30 10.07
CA LYS A 89 -11.56 10.08 8.93
C LYS A 89 -10.99 10.54 7.57
N ASP A 90 -10.03 11.47 7.60
CA ASP A 90 -9.35 12.02 6.43
C ASP A 90 -8.00 11.31 6.18
N MET A 91 -7.69 10.29 6.99
CA MET A 91 -6.57 9.39 6.76
C MET A 91 -7.01 8.21 5.90
N VAL A 92 -6.04 7.66 5.17
CA VAL A 92 -6.20 6.48 4.34
C VAL A 92 -5.14 5.46 4.72
N GLU A 93 -5.54 4.19 4.72
CA GLU A 93 -4.64 3.06 4.94
C GLU A 93 -3.83 2.75 3.69
N THR A 94 -2.55 2.51 3.90
CA THR A 94 -1.58 2.01 2.92
C THR A 94 -0.85 0.84 3.56
N TYR A 95 -0.15 0.03 2.77
CA TYR A 95 0.52 -1.16 3.30
C TYR A 95 2.02 -1.16 2.99
N ARG A 96 2.83 -1.38 4.01
CA ARG A 96 4.28 -1.52 3.88
C ARG A 96 4.67 -2.98 3.86
N ILE A 97 5.44 -3.36 2.85
CA ILE A 97 6.07 -4.68 2.77
C ILE A 97 7.60 -4.53 2.89
N PRO A 98 8.20 -4.94 4.01
CA PRO A 98 9.65 -4.97 4.16
C PRO A 98 10.26 -6.03 3.22
N CYS A 99 11.47 -5.77 2.71
CA CYS A 99 12.27 -6.81 2.06
C CYS A 99 12.92 -7.76 3.09
N THR A 100 13.46 -8.88 2.62
CA THR A 100 13.98 -9.98 3.46
C THR A 100 14.92 -9.54 4.58
N GLY A 101 15.83 -8.60 4.33
CA GLY A 101 16.78 -8.12 5.35
C GLY A 101 16.31 -6.89 6.15
N ASP A 102 15.16 -6.31 5.80
CA ASP A 102 14.59 -5.21 6.56
C ASP A 102 13.91 -5.77 7.81
N LYS A 103 14.47 -5.45 8.98
CA LYS A 103 13.97 -5.95 10.27
C LYS A 103 12.65 -5.33 10.71
N ALA A 104 12.14 -4.37 9.93
CA ALA A 104 10.85 -3.78 10.22
C ALA A 104 9.72 -4.75 9.85
N GLN A 105 8.65 -4.71 10.62
CA GLN A 105 7.45 -5.50 10.34
C GLN A 105 6.67 -4.93 9.15
N ARG A 106 5.83 -5.80 8.57
CA ARG A 106 4.72 -5.37 7.74
C ARG A 106 3.78 -4.52 8.58
N ALA A 107 3.13 -3.54 7.95
CA ALA A 107 2.29 -2.62 8.68
C ALA A 107 1.29 -1.88 7.78
N ASN A 108 0.09 -1.67 8.32
CA ASN A 108 -0.82 -0.64 7.83
C ASN A 108 -0.30 0.72 8.27
N LEU A 109 -0.02 1.57 7.29
CA LEU A 109 0.45 2.93 7.47
C LEU A 109 -0.63 3.93 7.09
N LEU A 110 -0.87 4.91 7.95
CA LEU A 110 -1.86 5.95 7.70
C LEU A 110 -1.22 7.20 7.10
N PHE A 111 -1.82 7.67 6.01
CA PHE A 111 -1.46 8.93 5.34
C PHE A 111 -2.70 9.79 5.11
N PRO A 112 -2.58 11.12 5.01
CA PRO A 112 -3.71 11.97 4.64
C PRO A 112 -4.19 11.69 3.21
N LYS A 113 -5.51 11.63 2.99
CA LYS A 113 -6.11 11.42 1.66
C LYS A 113 -5.68 12.44 0.60
N THR A 114 -5.32 13.64 1.03
CA THR A 114 -4.88 14.75 0.17
C THR A 114 -3.37 14.77 -0.08
N HIS A 115 -2.63 13.78 0.40
CA HIS A 115 -1.19 13.68 0.16
C HIS A 115 -0.90 13.47 -1.34
N SER A 116 0.13 14.12 -1.87
CA SER A 116 0.55 14.14 -3.28
C SER A 116 0.68 12.74 -3.87
N MET A 117 1.18 11.79 -3.09
CA MET A 117 1.25 10.37 -3.46
C MET A 117 -0.07 9.81 -3.99
N PHE A 118 -1.23 10.29 -3.55
CA PHE A 118 -2.54 9.82 -4.00
C PHE A 118 -3.11 10.65 -5.16
N THR A 119 -2.77 11.94 -5.22
CA THR A 119 -3.39 12.92 -6.14
C THR A 119 -2.56 13.16 -7.41
N GLU A 120 -1.25 12.95 -7.35
CA GLU A 120 -0.30 13.14 -8.46
C GLU A 120 0.18 11.81 -9.06
N CYS A 121 -0.26 10.67 -8.50
CA CYS A 121 0.07 9.36 -9.05
C CYS A 121 -0.76 9.01 -10.30
N ASN A 122 -0.34 7.97 -11.02
CA ASN A 122 -1.12 7.43 -12.14
C ASN A 122 -2.47 6.89 -11.61
N PRO A 123 -3.64 7.38 -12.09
CA PRO A 123 -4.94 6.90 -11.65
C PRO A 123 -5.19 5.42 -11.95
N ASN A 124 -4.52 4.87 -12.95
CA ASN A 124 -4.58 3.44 -13.29
C ASN A 124 -3.58 2.59 -12.49
N GLY A 125 -2.84 3.20 -11.56
CA GLY A 125 -1.78 2.52 -10.81
C GLY A 125 -0.54 2.25 -11.66
N ASN A 126 0.37 1.43 -11.12
CA ASN A 126 1.53 0.92 -11.85
C ASN A 126 1.59 -0.62 -11.89
N CYS A 127 0.51 -1.30 -11.48
CA CYS A 127 0.34 -2.75 -11.56
C CYS A 127 -0.63 -3.10 -12.70
N PRO A 128 -0.17 -3.50 -13.89
CA PRO A 128 -1.03 -3.65 -15.06
C PRO A 128 -2.16 -4.67 -14.88
N ALA A 129 -1.89 -5.83 -14.27
CA ALA A 129 -2.93 -6.82 -13.99
C ALA A 129 -4.02 -6.32 -13.05
N LEU A 130 -3.67 -5.55 -12.03
CA LEU A 130 -4.63 -5.02 -11.07
C LEU A 130 -5.44 -3.87 -11.67
N ALA A 131 -4.86 -3.12 -12.60
CA ALA A 131 -5.59 -2.16 -13.42
C ALA A 131 -6.68 -2.86 -14.26
N LEU A 132 -6.36 -4.00 -14.89
CA LEU A 132 -7.35 -4.81 -15.61
C LEU A 132 -8.44 -5.38 -14.68
N CYS A 133 -8.10 -5.69 -13.44
CA CYS A 133 -9.06 -6.13 -12.42
C CYS A 133 -9.91 -4.99 -11.81
N GLY A 134 -9.76 -3.74 -12.27
CA GLY A 134 -10.51 -2.59 -11.73
C GLY A 134 -10.06 -2.14 -10.34
N VAL A 135 -8.90 -2.62 -9.87
CA VAL A 135 -8.35 -2.31 -8.55
C VAL A 135 -6.94 -1.74 -8.68
N PRO A 136 -6.78 -0.52 -9.24
CA PRO A 136 -5.47 0.05 -9.52
C PRO A 136 -4.66 0.22 -8.23
N PHE A 137 -3.48 -0.39 -8.20
CA PHE A 137 -2.51 -0.28 -7.11
C PHE A 137 -1.28 0.47 -7.61
N VAL A 138 -0.66 1.22 -6.70
CA VAL A 138 0.68 1.78 -6.89
C VAL A 138 1.62 1.13 -5.88
N VAL A 139 2.68 0.51 -6.39
CA VAL A 139 3.78 -0.03 -5.60
C VAL A 139 4.98 0.89 -5.77
N LYS A 140 5.46 1.45 -4.67
CA LYS A 140 6.61 2.37 -4.65
C LYS A 140 7.71 1.78 -3.79
N LYS A 141 8.93 1.71 -4.33
CA LYS A 141 10.12 1.38 -3.54
C LYS A 141 10.36 2.45 -2.49
N ILE A 142 10.67 2.04 -1.27
CA ILE A 142 10.97 2.93 -0.15
C ILE A 142 12.31 2.50 0.48
N GLU A 143 12.88 3.40 1.25
CA GLU A 143 14.09 3.09 2.00
C GLU A 143 13.80 2.04 3.08
N SER A 144 14.71 1.07 3.20
CA SER A 144 14.67 0.10 4.28
C SER A 144 14.99 0.77 5.60
N ARG A 145 14.34 0.34 6.69
CA ARG A 145 14.59 0.90 8.03
C ARG A 145 15.92 0.43 8.62
N THR A 146 16.51 -0.61 8.04
CA THR A 146 17.83 -1.11 8.38
C THR A 146 18.80 -0.90 7.22
N SER A 147 20.08 -0.68 7.55
CA SER A 147 21.14 -0.66 6.56
C SER A 147 21.37 -2.08 6.04
N LEU A 148 21.11 -2.28 4.76
CA LEU A 148 21.26 -3.57 4.08
C LEU A 148 22.57 -3.58 3.29
N ARG A 149 23.36 -4.63 3.49
CA ARG A 149 24.67 -4.78 2.83
C ARG A 149 24.63 -5.72 1.65
N GLU A 150 24.06 -6.90 1.88
CA GLU A 150 24.03 -7.95 0.88
C GLU A 150 22.82 -7.82 -0.04
N ARG A 151 23.10 -8.06 -1.30
CA ARG A 151 22.20 -8.20 -2.44
C ARG A 151 20.89 -8.91 -1.98
N TYR A 152 20.92 -10.17 -1.51
CA TYR A 152 19.68 -10.93 -1.20
C TYR A 152 18.80 -10.31 -0.09
N HIS A 153 19.34 -9.42 0.75
CA HIS A 153 18.54 -8.72 1.76
C HIS A 153 17.49 -7.79 1.15
N TYR A 154 17.68 -7.37 -0.10
CA TYR A 154 16.73 -6.54 -0.83
C TYR A 154 15.65 -7.37 -1.54
N ASP A 155 15.66 -8.70 -1.44
CA ASP A 155 14.63 -9.51 -2.09
C ASP A 155 13.27 -9.28 -1.42
N ASN A 156 12.24 -9.15 -2.24
CA ASN A 156 10.87 -8.92 -1.79
C ASN A 156 9.91 -9.64 -2.72
N GLN A 157 9.73 -10.93 -2.47
CA GLN A 157 8.94 -11.81 -3.36
C GLN A 157 7.49 -11.35 -3.50
N TRP A 158 6.88 -10.78 -2.46
CA TRP A 158 5.52 -10.23 -2.55
C TRP A 158 5.47 -9.03 -3.51
N ALA A 159 6.40 -8.10 -3.38
CA ALA A 159 6.48 -6.96 -4.29
C ALA A 159 6.77 -7.41 -5.72
N THR A 160 7.68 -8.38 -5.89
CA THR A 160 7.93 -9.03 -7.18
C THR A 160 6.63 -9.58 -7.73
N TYR A 161 5.88 -10.43 -7.02
CA TYR A 161 4.65 -11.08 -7.50
C TYR A 161 3.55 -10.07 -7.84
N ILE A 162 3.36 -9.04 -7.02
CA ILE A 162 2.38 -7.99 -7.30
C ILE A 162 2.76 -7.19 -8.55
N MET A 163 4.05 -6.95 -8.76
CA MET A 163 4.59 -6.31 -9.96
C MET A 163 4.85 -7.30 -11.12
N MET A 164 4.68 -8.61 -10.90
CA MET A 164 5.03 -9.68 -11.86
C MET A 164 4.04 -9.85 -12.98
N ILE A 165 2.87 -9.25 -12.87
CA ILE A 165 1.80 -9.59 -13.80
C ILE A 165 1.70 -8.50 -14.84
N ASP A 166 2.73 -8.47 -15.69
CA ASP A 166 2.48 -8.21 -17.09
C ASP A 166 1.46 -9.27 -17.54
N PRO A 167 0.22 -8.85 -17.91
CA PRO A 167 -0.84 -9.77 -18.30
C PRO A 167 -0.43 -10.66 -19.48
N ILE A 168 0.56 -10.26 -20.28
CA ILE A 168 0.97 -11.01 -21.46
C ILE A 168 2.04 -12.04 -21.11
N SER A 169 3.14 -11.61 -20.48
CA SER A 169 4.29 -12.49 -20.23
C SER A 169 4.23 -13.24 -18.90
N GLY A 170 3.47 -12.75 -17.92
CA GLY A 170 3.46 -13.27 -16.55
C GLY A 170 4.75 -12.99 -15.77
N PHE A 171 5.66 -12.17 -16.31
CA PHE A 171 6.93 -11.81 -15.68
C PHE A 171 6.93 -10.37 -15.16
N ALA A 172 7.61 -10.15 -14.04
CA ALA A 172 7.95 -8.79 -13.60
C ALA A 172 8.88 -8.11 -14.60
N PRO A 173 8.77 -6.79 -14.76
CA PRO A 173 9.81 -6.00 -15.38
C PRO A 173 11.16 -6.23 -14.66
N PRO A 174 12.31 -6.16 -15.36
CA PRO A 174 13.62 -6.49 -14.79
C PRO A 174 13.95 -5.79 -13.46
N GLU A 175 13.52 -4.54 -13.29
CA GLU A 175 13.74 -3.75 -12.07
C GLU A 175 12.92 -4.24 -10.86
N TRP A 176 11.95 -5.14 -11.06
CA TRP A 176 11.12 -5.77 -10.02
C TRP A 176 11.42 -7.26 -9.81
N GLN A 177 12.30 -7.86 -10.61
CA GLN A 177 12.63 -9.28 -10.51
C GLN A 177 13.59 -9.61 -9.35
N SER A 178 14.42 -8.66 -8.94
CA SER A 178 15.42 -8.87 -7.89
C SER A 178 15.87 -7.55 -7.26
N TYR A 179 16.37 -7.57 -6.03
CA TYR A 179 16.87 -6.37 -5.33
C TYR A 179 15.83 -5.24 -5.26
N VAL A 180 14.58 -5.63 -5.03
CA VAL A 180 13.44 -4.72 -5.06
C VAL A 180 13.50 -3.71 -3.91
N GLY A 181 13.93 -4.17 -2.74
CA GLY A 181 13.90 -3.42 -1.49
C GLY A 181 12.52 -3.44 -0.84
N SER A 182 12.39 -2.67 0.24
CA SER A 182 11.11 -2.46 0.91
C SER A 182 10.18 -1.64 0.02
N VAL A 183 8.88 -1.90 0.10
CA VAL A 183 7.87 -1.21 -0.72
C VAL A 183 6.71 -0.68 0.11
N LEU A 184 6.10 0.38 -0.41
CA LEU A 184 4.82 0.92 0.02
C LEU A 184 3.78 0.68 -1.07
N ILE A 185 2.65 0.13 -0.68
CA ILE A 185 1.51 -0.16 -1.56
C ILE A 185 0.36 0.76 -1.16
N TYR A 186 -0.23 1.41 -2.15
CA TYR A 186 -1.36 2.30 -1.96
C TYR A 186 -2.23 2.37 -3.20
N ARG A 187 -3.42 2.97 -3.07
CA ARG A 187 -4.36 3.12 -4.18
C ARG A 187 -4.50 4.59 -4.60
N PRO A 188 -4.55 4.88 -5.90
CA PRO A 188 -4.81 6.23 -6.40
C PRO A 188 -6.11 6.81 -5.84
N GLY A 189 -6.16 8.14 -5.70
CA GLY A 189 -7.36 8.84 -5.22
C GLY A 189 -7.63 8.72 -3.71
N GLY A 190 -6.67 8.20 -2.93
CA GLY A 190 -6.79 8.16 -1.47
C GLY A 190 -7.78 7.11 -0.99
N LYS A 191 -7.91 6.00 -1.73
CA LYS A 191 -8.70 4.83 -1.34
C LYS A 191 -7.92 3.93 -0.39
N HIS A 192 -8.62 3.34 0.58
CA HIS A 192 -8.01 2.45 1.57
C HIS A 192 -7.39 1.21 0.92
N CYS A 193 -6.21 0.83 1.42
CA CYS A 193 -5.46 -0.35 1.02
C CYS A 193 -4.71 -0.90 2.24
N GLY A 194 -5.34 -1.84 2.94
CA GLY A 194 -4.77 -2.50 4.11
C GLY A 194 -4.03 -3.80 3.77
N GLY A 195 -3.43 -4.42 4.77
CA GLY A 195 -2.75 -5.72 4.63
C GLY A 195 -3.67 -6.84 4.15
N ASP A 196 -4.94 -6.83 4.56
CA ASP A 196 -5.94 -7.82 4.10
C ASP A 196 -6.22 -7.67 2.60
N ASP A 197 -6.33 -6.43 2.09
CA ASP A 197 -6.49 -6.16 0.64
C ASP A 197 -5.30 -6.71 -0.14
N VAL A 198 -4.09 -6.40 0.33
CA VAL A 198 -2.85 -6.87 -0.28
C VAL A 198 -2.72 -8.39 -0.19
N GLY A 199 -3.18 -9.00 0.90
CA GLY A 199 -3.21 -10.45 1.08
C GLY A 199 -4.14 -11.15 0.08
N VAL A 200 -5.36 -10.63 -0.10
CA VAL A 200 -6.32 -11.13 -1.09
C VAL A 200 -5.76 -10.99 -2.51
N VAL A 201 -5.17 -9.84 -2.82
CA VAL A 201 -4.52 -9.59 -4.12
C VAL A 201 -3.38 -10.58 -4.33
N ASN A 202 -2.46 -10.69 -3.37
CA ASN A 202 -1.31 -11.59 -3.51
C ASN A 202 -1.77 -13.05 -3.71
N HIS A 203 -2.79 -13.51 -2.98
CA HIS A 203 -3.32 -14.86 -3.19
C HIS A 203 -3.92 -15.03 -4.58
N PHE A 204 -4.76 -14.10 -5.01
CA PHE A 204 -5.36 -14.10 -6.35
C PHE A 204 -4.30 -14.16 -7.45
N LEU A 205 -3.25 -13.35 -7.31
CA LEU A 205 -2.15 -13.29 -8.26
C LEU A 205 -1.32 -14.58 -8.26
N ASN A 206 -1.05 -15.19 -7.10
CA ASN A 206 -0.39 -16.51 -7.04
C ASN A 206 -1.21 -17.61 -7.74
N ASP A 207 -2.53 -17.65 -7.51
CA ASP A 207 -3.42 -18.62 -8.18
C ASP A 207 -3.44 -18.47 -9.71
N ILE A 208 -3.18 -17.25 -10.21
CA ILE A 208 -3.06 -16.98 -11.64
C ILE A 208 -1.68 -17.38 -12.15
N LEU A 209 -0.61 -17.12 -11.40
CA LEU A 209 0.76 -17.47 -11.78
C LEU A 209 0.93 -18.95 -12.06
N ASP A 210 0.30 -19.81 -11.26
CA ASP A 210 0.32 -21.26 -11.46
C ASP A 210 -0.27 -21.71 -12.83
N LYS A 211 -1.01 -20.84 -13.53
CA LYS A 211 -1.64 -21.13 -14.82
C LYS A 211 -0.81 -20.73 -16.04
N TYR A 212 0.15 -19.82 -15.88
CA TYR A 212 1.03 -19.43 -16.99
C TYR A 212 1.86 -20.59 -17.56
N PRO A 213 2.41 -21.52 -16.75
CA PRO A 213 3.11 -22.69 -17.24
C PRO A 213 2.24 -23.67 -18.05
N GLU A 214 0.91 -23.62 -17.92
CA GLU A 214 0.01 -24.60 -18.56
C GLU A 214 -0.08 -24.43 -20.09
N GLY A 215 0.34 -23.28 -20.65
CA GLY A 215 0.51 -23.04 -22.09
C GLY A 215 -0.79 -23.05 -22.93
N ARG A 216 -0.90 -22.10 -23.89
CA ARG A 216 -1.98 -21.90 -24.90
C ARG A 216 -3.45 -21.82 -24.42
N SER A 217 -3.79 -22.25 -23.21
CA SER A 217 -5.16 -22.28 -22.66
C SER A 217 -5.45 -21.15 -21.66
N PHE A 218 -4.42 -20.46 -21.16
CA PHE A 218 -4.57 -19.28 -20.33
C PHE A 218 -4.78 -18.05 -21.22
N ASP A 219 -6.01 -17.54 -21.23
CA ASP A 219 -6.31 -16.20 -21.75
C ASP A 219 -6.33 -15.20 -20.58
N PRO A 220 -5.29 -14.35 -20.45
CA PRO A 220 -5.19 -13.39 -19.35
C PRO A 220 -6.42 -12.51 -19.20
N MET A 221 -7.08 -12.12 -20.30
CA MET A 221 -8.23 -11.23 -20.27
C MET A 221 -9.48 -11.89 -19.66
N THR A 222 -9.59 -13.22 -19.78
CA THR A 222 -10.67 -13.99 -19.16
C THR A 222 -10.53 -14.08 -17.63
N TRP A 223 -9.30 -14.00 -17.10
CA TRP A 223 -9.04 -14.13 -15.65
C TRP A 223 -8.77 -12.79 -14.95
N LEU A 224 -8.07 -11.88 -15.63
CA LEU A 224 -7.73 -10.53 -15.16
C LEU A 224 -8.81 -9.54 -15.58
N ASN A 225 -9.96 -9.62 -14.94
CA ASN A 225 -11.05 -8.66 -15.12
C ASN A 225 -11.78 -8.41 -13.79
N PRO A 226 -12.51 -7.29 -13.66
CA PRO A 226 -13.12 -6.89 -12.41
C PRO A 226 -14.12 -7.94 -11.91
N ARG A 227 -14.91 -8.53 -12.80
CA ARG A 227 -15.93 -9.52 -12.44
C ARG A 227 -15.32 -10.75 -11.79
N PHE A 228 -14.25 -11.30 -12.37
CA PHE A 228 -13.59 -12.49 -11.84
C PHE A 228 -12.89 -12.17 -10.52
N PHE A 229 -12.17 -11.04 -10.45
CA PHE A 229 -11.51 -10.58 -9.24
C PHE A 229 -12.49 -10.37 -8.09
N GLN A 230 -13.58 -9.63 -8.30
CA GLN A 230 -14.59 -9.37 -7.27
C GLN A 230 -15.23 -10.68 -6.78
N LYS A 231 -15.52 -11.64 -7.67
CA LYS A 231 -16.00 -12.97 -7.26
C LYS A 231 -14.99 -13.70 -6.38
N TYR A 232 -13.70 -13.62 -6.74
CA TYR A 232 -12.62 -14.23 -5.97
C TYR A 232 -12.48 -13.59 -4.59
N ALA A 233 -12.39 -12.25 -4.55
CA ALA A 233 -12.24 -11.48 -3.32
C ALA A 233 -13.41 -11.69 -2.36
N ARG A 234 -14.66 -11.75 -2.85
CA ARG A 234 -15.83 -12.07 -2.02
C ARG A 234 -15.75 -13.49 -1.44
N ARG A 235 -15.25 -14.46 -2.20
CA ARG A 235 -15.04 -15.83 -1.70
C ARG A 235 -13.98 -15.88 -0.61
N CYS A 236 -12.89 -15.13 -0.76
CA CYS A 236 -11.90 -14.96 0.30
C CYS A 236 -12.55 -14.32 1.53
N ALA A 237 -13.23 -13.19 1.37
CA ALA A 237 -13.87 -12.51 2.49
C ALA A 237 -14.89 -13.38 3.22
N ALA A 238 -15.75 -14.10 2.51
CA ALA A 238 -16.69 -15.03 3.12
C ALA A 238 -15.99 -16.18 3.88
N ARG A 239 -14.84 -16.65 3.38
CA ARG A 239 -14.08 -17.72 4.04
C ARG A 239 -13.34 -17.23 5.30
N TYR A 240 -13.00 -15.94 5.35
CA TYR A 240 -12.20 -15.37 6.43
C TYR A 240 -12.96 -14.37 7.32
N HIS A 241 -14.29 -14.26 7.15
CA HIS A 241 -15.13 -13.35 7.94
C HIS A 241 -15.12 -13.66 9.45
N ASP A 242 -14.84 -14.92 9.82
CA ASP A 242 -14.73 -15.36 11.22
C ASP A 242 -13.42 -14.90 11.90
N TYR A 243 -12.45 -14.36 11.15
CA TYR A 243 -11.22 -13.83 11.71
C TYR A 243 -11.41 -12.37 12.13
N ASP A 244 -11.48 -12.15 13.45
CA ASP A 244 -11.73 -10.84 14.07
C ASP A 244 -10.95 -9.68 13.43
N GLY A 245 -11.65 -8.68 12.86
CA GLY A 245 -11.05 -7.49 12.25
C GLY A 245 -10.56 -7.65 10.80
N PHE A 246 -10.88 -8.74 10.11
CA PHE A 246 -10.59 -8.89 8.68
C PHE A 246 -11.43 -7.90 7.86
N THR A 247 -10.79 -6.99 7.13
CA THR A 247 -11.48 -5.93 6.36
C THR A 247 -10.91 -5.82 4.96
N VAL A 248 -11.76 -6.02 3.94
CA VAL A 248 -11.37 -5.91 2.53
C VAL A 248 -12.05 -4.70 1.92
N HIS A 249 -11.29 -3.64 1.69
CA HIS A 249 -11.73 -2.37 1.13
C HIS A 249 -11.84 -2.39 -0.40
N ILE A 250 -11.20 -3.35 -1.06
CA ILE A 250 -11.22 -3.49 -2.53
C ILE A 250 -12.50 -4.15 -3.07
N LEU A 251 -13.42 -4.56 -2.18
CA LEU A 251 -14.74 -5.05 -2.57
C LEU A 251 -15.68 -3.89 -2.90
N ASP A 252 -16.37 -4.00 -4.05
CA ASP A 252 -17.50 -3.16 -4.45
C ASP A 252 -17.24 -1.65 -4.61
N ASP A 253 -16.05 -1.27 -5.09
CA ASP A 253 -15.76 0.08 -5.59
C ASP A 253 -16.58 0.48 -6.85
N GLU A 254 -17.32 -0.45 -7.46
CA GLU A 254 -18.13 -0.26 -8.69
C GLU A 254 -19.65 -0.41 -8.47
N SER A 255 -20.17 -0.39 -7.24
CA SER A 255 -21.62 -0.52 -6.99
C SER A 255 -22.38 0.82 -6.84
N ARG A 256 -21.88 1.90 -7.44
CA ARG A 256 -22.60 3.19 -7.57
C ARG A 256 -22.30 3.89 -8.90
N GLU A 257 -22.68 3.27 -10.01
CA GLU A 257 -23.15 3.99 -11.20
C GLU A 257 -24.40 3.29 -11.74
#